data_AF-A0A329B4C7-F1
#
_entry.id   AF-A0A329B4C7-F1
#
_cell.length_a   1.000
_cell.length_b   1.000
_cell.length_c   1.000
_cell.angle_alpha   90.00
_cell.angle_beta   90.00
_cell.angle_gamma   90.00
#
_symmetry.space_group_name_H-M   'P 1'
#
loop_
_entity.id
_entity.type
_entity.pdbx_description
1 polymer ?
#
loop_
_entity_poly.entity_id
_entity_poly.type
_entity_poly.pdbx_seq_one_letter_code
_entity_poly.pdbx_strand_id
1 'polypeptide(L)'
;MKIKAPAAAVAPAAVRPWLNRRRVAGIAVALLVAGGAATWALLPQSASEAVFAAAIDQSLAADRVAQRRTVCLGNFDYGRSPVNTSRFDSATNNWLAELVKAGLYQPPRELNGGLFSQFQYVQTETGRAAVRDGRLCVADGLRVEAVTAFTPPETLNGVLVTEASVRYRLDRPAAWLSEPIRRELFHGESGPGGKVALARIDGKWKVASASERQALSQALFIRELGAAGVDLAREEVQRRGLVAAVIHWFQQLLPAR
;
A
#
# COMPACT_ATOMS: atom_id res chain seq x y z
N MET A 1 -83.02 11.62 32.18
CA MET A 1 -84.03 11.89 31.13
C MET A 1 -83.35 12.69 30.03
N LYS A 2 -83.12 12.10 28.85
CA LYS A 2 -83.87 12.30 27.58
C LYS A 2 -83.83 13.78 27.11
N ILE A 3 -83.50 14.18 25.88
CA ILE A 3 -83.35 13.55 24.55
C ILE A 3 -82.78 14.65 23.60
N LYS A 4 -82.27 14.21 22.43
CA LYS A 4 -82.20 14.91 21.11
C LYS A 4 -80.94 15.69 20.75
N ALA A 5 -80.19 15.11 19.83
CA ALA A 5 -79.65 15.86 18.69
C ALA A 5 -80.78 16.20 17.70
N PRO A 6 -80.59 17.23 16.88
CA PRO A 6 -80.64 16.98 15.44
C PRO A 6 -79.39 17.53 14.73
N ALA A 7 -79.06 16.84 13.64
CA ALA A 7 -78.01 17.18 12.70
C ALA A 7 -78.37 18.42 11.87
N ALA A 8 -77.37 19.22 11.48
CA ALA A 8 -77.32 19.84 10.17
C ALA A 8 -75.87 20.14 9.78
N ALA A 9 -75.54 19.74 8.56
CA ALA A 9 -74.24 19.80 7.91
C ALA A 9 -73.70 21.23 7.72
N VAL A 10 -72.38 21.38 7.80
CA VAL A 10 -71.64 22.24 6.87
C VAL A 10 -70.50 21.41 6.29
N ALA A 11 -70.61 21.16 4.99
CA ALA A 11 -69.63 20.46 4.18
C ALA A 11 -68.37 21.32 3.95
N PRO A 12 -67.27 20.74 3.46
CA PRO A 12 -65.92 21.26 3.63
C PRO A 12 -65.62 22.40 2.66
N ALA A 13 -64.88 23.41 3.11
CA ALA A 13 -64.15 24.27 2.19
C ALA A 13 -63.00 23.44 1.58
N ALA A 14 -63.32 22.81 0.45
CA ALA A 14 -62.35 22.23 -0.45
C ALA A 14 -61.46 23.33 -1.02
N VAL A 15 -60.24 23.49 -0.48
CA VAL A 15 -59.15 24.16 -1.20
C VAL A 15 -58.24 23.09 -1.78
N ARG A 16 -58.53 22.86 -3.05
CA ARG A 16 -57.79 22.22 -4.14
C ARG A 16 -56.47 21.46 -3.81
N PRO A 17 -56.39 20.17 -4.18
CA PRO A 17 -55.26 19.29 -3.92
C PRO A 17 -54.36 19.22 -5.15
N TRP A 18 -53.30 20.03 -5.29
CA TRP A 18 -52.41 19.81 -6.44
C TRP A 18 -50.95 20.29 -6.37
N LEU A 19 -50.41 20.61 -5.19
CA LEU A 19 -49.01 21.07 -5.12
C LEU A 19 -48.08 20.40 -4.10
N ASN A 20 -48.52 19.35 -3.41
CA ASN A 20 -47.68 18.74 -2.35
C ASN A 20 -47.43 17.22 -2.46
N ARG A 21 -47.68 16.57 -3.61
CA ARG A 21 -47.23 15.18 -3.81
C ARG A 21 -45.75 15.05 -4.22
N ARG A 22 -45.17 16.06 -4.88
CA ARG A 22 -43.75 16.03 -5.28
C ARG A 22 -42.77 16.31 -4.13
N ARG A 23 -43.16 17.07 -3.11
CA ARG A 23 -42.30 17.38 -1.97
C ARG A 23 -42.23 16.25 -0.94
N VAL A 24 -43.31 15.51 -0.75
CA VAL A 24 -43.34 14.34 0.15
C VAL A 24 -42.58 13.15 -0.47
N ALA A 25 -42.64 12.97 -1.79
CA ALA A 25 -41.85 11.96 -2.49
C ALA A 25 -40.34 12.26 -2.45
N GLY A 26 -39.92 13.53 -2.55
CA GLY A 26 -38.51 13.92 -2.50
C GLY A 26 -37.84 13.68 -1.15
N ILE A 27 -38.56 13.91 -0.05
CA ILE A 27 -38.03 13.72 1.32
C ILE A 27 -37.95 12.21 1.67
N ALA A 28 -38.92 11.40 1.24
CA ALA A 28 -38.89 9.95 1.44
C ALA A 28 -37.76 9.27 0.65
N VAL A 29 -37.48 9.73 -0.58
CA VAL A 29 -36.35 9.23 -1.39
C VAL A 29 -35.01 9.72 -0.82
N ALA A 30 -34.91 10.97 -0.34
CA ALA A 30 -33.69 11.46 0.31
C ALA A 30 -33.37 10.71 1.61
N LEU A 31 -34.39 10.32 2.40
CA LEU A 31 -34.20 9.50 3.61
C LEU A 31 -33.89 8.03 3.28
N LEU A 32 -34.37 7.48 2.16
CA LEU A 32 -33.99 6.14 1.69
C LEU A 32 -32.58 6.10 1.09
N VAL A 33 -32.12 7.18 0.44
CA VAL A 33 -30.74 7.29 -0.06
C VAL A 33 -29.76 7.59 1.08
N ALA A 34 -30.14 8.42 2.06
CA ALA A 34 -29.33 8.67 3.25
C ALA A 34 -29.32 7.49 4.25
N GLY A 35 -30.47 6.82 4.44
CA GLY A 35 -30.59 5.63 5.29
C GLY A 35 -30.03 4.37 4.64
N GLY A 36 -30.17 4.23 3.32
CA GLY A 36 -29.53 3.17 2.54
C GLY A 36 -28.01 3.32 2.49
N ALA A 37 -27.47 4.53 2.34
CA ALA A 37 -26.03 4.74 2.40
C ALA A 37 -25.43 4.53 3.81
N ALA A 38 -26.19 4.84 4.87
CA ALA A 38 -25.72 4.68 6.25
C ALA A 38 -25.67 3.20 6.70
N THR A 39 -26.57 2.33 6.24
CA THR A 39 -26.51 0.90 6.56
C THR A 39 -25.41 0.18 5.78
N TRP A 40 -25.07 0.63 4.56
CA TRP A 40 -23.91 0.13 3.81
C TRP A 40 -22.57 0.42 4.49
N ALA A 41 -22.47 1.49 5.28
CA ALA A 41 -21.25 1.82 6.02
C ALA A 41 -20.97 0.87 7.22
N LEU A 42 -21.97 0.10 7.64
CA LEU A 42 -21.90 -0.86 8.75
C LEU A 42 -21.72 -2.31 8.28
N LEU A 43 -21.88 -2.58 6.97
CA LEU A 43 -21.64 -3.91 6.43
C LEU A 43 -20.13 -4.19 6.43
N PRO A 44 -19.69 -5.37 6.90
CA PRO A 44 -18.28 -5.76 6.84
C PRO A 44 -17.80 -5.69 5.40
N GLN A 45 -16.66 -5.05 5.17
CA GLN A 45 -16.10 -4.94 3.83
C GLN A 45 -15.76 -6.33 3.28
N SER A 46 -16.22 -6.59 2.06
CA SER A 46 -15.80 -7.76 1.30
C SER A 46 -14.34 -7.60 0.85
N ALA A 47 -13.64 -8.72 0.74
CA ALA A 47 -12.31 -8.76 0.15
C ALA A 47 -12.41 -8.47 -1.35
N SER A 48 -11.66 -7.48 -1.82
CA SER A 48 -11.55 -7.14 -3.24
C SER A 48 -10.32 -6.27 -3.48
N GLU A 49 -9.82 -6.26 -4.71
CA GLU A 49 -8.68 -5.44 -5.12
C GLU A 49 -8.89 -3.96 -4.80
N ALA A 50 -10.08 -3.41 -5.10
CA ALA A 50 -10.40 -2.01 -4.86
C ALA A 50 -10.39 -1.64 -3.37
N VAL A 51 -10.93 -2.52 -2.51
CA VAL A 51 -10.93 -2.31 -1.06
C VAL A 51 -9.51 -2.37 -0.50
N PHE A 52 -8.70 -3.32 -0.97
CA PHE A 52 -7.31 -3.45 -0.54
C PHE A 52 -6.45 -2.29 -1.02
N ALA A 53 -6.60 -1.87 -2.27
CA ALA A 53 -5.91 -0.70 -2.81
C ALA A 53 -6.20 0.54 -1.95
N ALA A 54 -7.47 0.78 -1.60
CA ALA A 54 -7.86 1.90 -0.74
C ALA A 54 -7.28 1.80 0.68
N ALA A 55 -7.30 0.61 1.29
CA ALA A 55 -6.73 0.39 2.62
C ALA A 55 -5.20 0.60 2.64
N ILE A 56 -4.52 0.14 1.59
CA ILE A 56 -3.07 0.31 1.43
C ILE A 56 -2.74 1.78 1.18
N ASP A 57 -3.45 2.47 0.28
CA ASP A 57 -3.26 3.91 0.05
C ASP A 57 -3.51 4.74 1.31
N GLN A 58 -4.48 4.35 2.14
CA GLN A 58 -4.74 5.02 3.41
C GLN A 58 -3.57 4.81 4.40
N SER A 59 -3.05 3.58 4.50
CA SER A 59 -1.87 3.28 5.32
C SER A 59 -0.63 4.06 4.84
N LEU A 60 -0.45 4.12 3.53
CA LEU A 60 0.60 4.86 2.85
C LEU A 60 0.52 6.36 3.17
N ALA A 61 -0.68 6.95 3.16
CA ALA A 61 -0.88 8.34 3.52
C ALA A 61 -0.65 8.64 5.01
N ALA A 62 -0.85 7.66 5.89
CA ALA A 62 -0.67 7.81 7.33
C ALA A 62 0.81 7.85 7.76
N ASP A 63 1.71 7.12 7.08
CA ASP A 63 3.14 7.08 7.41
C ASP A 63 4.02 7.75 6.34
N ARG A 64 3.94 9.08 6.30
CA ARG A 64 4.72 9.92 5.39
C ARG A 64 6.24 9.74 5.54
N VAL A 65 6.73 9.41 6.73
CA VAL A 65 8.17 9.28 7.00
C VAL A 65 8.69 7.98 6.41
N ALA A 66 7.99 6.86 6.63
CA ALA A 66 8.34 5.60 5.99
C ALA A 66 8.28 5.72 4.46
N GLN A 67 7.25 6.37 3.92
CA GLN A 67 7.14 6.62 2.48
C GLN A 67 8.34 7.37 1.91
N ARG A 68 8.77 8.45 2.57
CA ARG A 68 9.93 9.24 2.13
C ARG A 68 11.18 8.39 2.02
N ARG A 69 11.41 7.45 2.94
CA ARG A 69 12.58 6.54 2.87
C ARG A 69 12.58 5.67 1.61
N THR A 70 11.41 5.37 1.05
CA THR A 70 11.23 4.57 -0.17
C THR A 70 11.32 5.39 -1.45
N VAL A 71 11.03 6.70 -1.40
CA VAL A 71 11.05 7.58 -2.60
C VAL A 71 12.24 8.56 -2.64
N CYS A 72 13.17 8.43 -1.69
CA CYS A 72 14.37 9.26 -1.62
C CYS A 72 15.65 8.42 -1.70
N LEU A 73 16.55 8.81 -2.60
CA LEU A 73 17.86 8.20 -2.79
C LEU A 73 18.83 8.59 -1.66
N GLY A 74 19.53 7.59 -1.12
CA GLY A 74 20.56 7.76 -0.09
C GLY A 74 21.93 7.20 -0.50
N ASN A 75 22.15 6.98 -1.80
CA ASN A 75 23.38 6.43 -2.37
C ASN A 75 24.53 7.44 -2.45
N PHE A 76 24.27 8.72 -2.18
CA PHE A 76 25.23 9.81 -2.24
C PHE A 76 24.94 10.84 -1.14
N ASP A 77 25.94 11.61 -0.70
CA ASP A 77 25.77 12.70 0.28
C ASP A 77 25.18 13.94 -0.40
N TYR A 78 23.86 13.93 -0.61
CA TYR A 78 23.15 15.04 -1.23
C TYR A 78 23.06 16.28 -0.33
N GLY A 79 23.42 16.19 0.94
CA GLY A 79 23.48 17.35 1.84
C GLY A 79 24.70 18.24 1.60
N ARG A 80 25.71 17.74 0.87
CA ARG A 80 26.95 18.45 0.59
C ARG A 80 26.89 19.22 -0.73
N SER A 81 27.16 20.53 -0.67
CA SER A 81 27.43 21.36 -1.85
C SER A 81 28.36 22.53 -1.46
N PRO A 82 29.47 22.77 -2.19
CA PRO A 82 29.93 22.07 -3.39
C PRO A 82 30.43 20.64 -3.09
N VAL A 83 30.41 19.79 -4.13
CA VAL A 83 31.01 18.45 -4.12
C VAL A 83 32.27 18.50 -4.98
N ASN A 84 33.39 18.08 -4.43
CA ASN A 84 34.63 17.91 -5.19
C ASN A 84 34.90 16.42 -5.38
N THR A 85 35.16 16.00 -6.61
CA THR A 85 35.49 14.62 -6.96
C THR A 85 36.84 14.56 -7.67
N SER A 86 37.54 13.42 -7.57
CA SER A 86 38.70 13.16 -8.40
C SER A 86 38.28 12.95 -9.85
N ARG A 87 39.07 13.40 -10.84
CA ARG A 87 38.85 13.08 -12.26
C ARG A 87 38.80 11.56 -12.52
N PHE A 88 39.47 10.77 -11.69
CA PHE A 88 39.53 9.31 -11.81
C PHE A 88 38.40 8.57 -11.12
N ASP A 89 37.55 9.26 -10.34
CA ASP A 89 36.37 8.66 -9.71
C ASP A 89 35.22 8.58 -10.72
N SER A 90 35.32 7.62 -11.63
CA SER A 90 34.37 7.45 -12.73
C SER A 90 32.94 7.16 -12.23
N ALA A 91 32.78 6.40 -11.16
CA ALA A 91 31.47 6.07 -10.61
C ALA A 91 30.73 7.33 -10.12
N THR A 92 31.39 8.12 -9.26
CA THR A 92 30.78 9.35 -8.73
C THR A 92 30.58 10.39 -9.84
N ASN A 93 31.54 10.53 -10.76
CA ASN A 93 31.42 11.48 -11.87
C ASN A 93 30.30 11.12 -12.84
N ASN A 94 30.09 9.83 -13.12
CA ASN A 94 28.98 9.37 -13.95
C ASN A 94 27.64 9.62 -13.27
N TRP A 95 27.52 9.35 -11.97
CA TRP A 95 26.30 9.65 -11.22
C TRP A 95 25.99 11.15 -11.22
N LEU A 96 26.98 11.99 -10.91
CA LEU A 96 26.82 13.44 -10.94
C LEU A 96 26.51 13.95 -12.34
N ALA A 97 27.04 13.34 -13.40
CA ALA A 97 26.68 13.69 -14.77
C ALA A 97 25.19 13.43 -15.07
N GLU A 98 24.61 12.34 -14.57
CA GLU A 98 23.15 12.10 -14.67
C GLU A 98 22.35 13.15 -13.88
N LEU A 99 22.82 13.56 -12.70
CA LEU A 99 22.18 14.64 -11.94
C LEU A 99 22.29 16.01 -12.63
N VAL A 100 23.38 16.27 -13.36
CA VAL A 100 23.54 17.47 -14.20
C VAL A 100 22.54 17.45 -15.35
N LYS A 101 22.38 16.31 -16.04
CA LYS A 101 21.37 16.16 -17.11
C LYS A 101 19.95 16.37 -16.59
N ALA A 102 19.66 15.96 -15.36
CA ALA A 102 18.39 16.21 -14.68
C ALA A 102 18.25 17.66 -14.15
N GLY A 103 19.26 18.50 -14.30
CA GLY A 103 19.24 19.90 -13.83
C GLY A 103 19.33 20.06 -12.32
N LEU A 104 19.78 19.04 -11.58
CA LEU A 104 19.95 19.07 -10.12
C LEU A 104 21.32 19.62 -9.72
N TYR A 105 22.32 19.48 -10.58
CA TYR A 105 23.66 20.04 -10.41
C TYR A 105 24.07 20.84 -11.65
N GLN A 106 24.95 21.81 -11.45
CA GLN A 106 25.61 22.51 -12.54
C GLN A 106 26.70 21.62 -13.16
N PRO A 107 27.01 21.79 -14.47
CA PRO A 107 28.17 21.14 -15.09
C PRO A 107 29.45 21.37 -14.27
N PRO A 108 30.34 20.36 -14.19
CA PRO A 108 31.50 20.45 -13.33
C PRO A 108 32.46 21.55 -13.80
N ARG A 109 33.07 22.21 -12.82
CA ARG A 109 34.26 23.05 -13.05
C ARG A 109 35.50 22.23 -12.72
N GLU A 110 36.50 22.25 -13.60
CA GLU A 110 37.79 21.62 -13.31
C GLU A 110 38.56 22.51 -12.31
N LEU A 111 38.91 21.92 -11.17
CA LEU A 111 39.78 22.52 -10.16
C LEU A 111 41.18 21.92 -10.31
N ASN A 112 42.17 22.78 -10.50
CA ASN A 112 43.58 22.45 -10.72
C ASN A 112 43.84 21.66 -12.03
N GLY A 113 45.06 21.77 -12.58
CA GLY A 113 45.48 21.04 -13.79
C GLY A 113 46.30 19.78 -13.50
N GLY A 114 46.34 18.84 -14.44
CA GLY A 114 47.22 17.66 -14.41
C GLY A 114 46.67 16.47 -13.60
N LEU A 115 47.58 15.65 -13.06
CA LEU A 115 47.26 14.39 -12.35
C LEU A 115 46.42 14.57 -11.08
N PHE A 116 46.35 15.77 -10.52
CA PHE A 116 45.54 16.09 -9.33
C PHE A 116 44.29 16.91 -9.67
N SER A 117 43.86 16.90 -10.94
CA SER A 117 42.63 17.56 -11.37
C SER A 117 41.40 16.99 -10.66
N GLN A 118 40.56 17.88 -10.17
CA GLN A 118 39.31 17.57 -9.51
C GLN A 118 38.16 18.22 -10.27
N PHE A 119 36.96 17.64 -10.16
CA PHE A 119 35.74 18.26 -10.63
C PHE A 119 34.97 18.81 -9.45
N GLN A 120 34.52 20.05 -9.56
CA GLN A 120 33.61 20.68 -8.61
C GLN A 120 32.21 20.78 -9.19
N TYR A 121 31.26 20.19 -8.48
CA TYR A 121 29.84 20.22 -8.78
C TYR A 121 29.10 21.06 -7.73
N VAL A 122 28.20 21.91 -8.19
CA VAL A 122 27.38 22.79 -7.34
C VAL A 122 25.91 22.48 -7.58
N GLN A 123 25.12 22.38 -6.52
CA GLN A 123 23.69 22.14 -6.64
C GLN A 123 22.98 23.35 -7.25
N THR A 124 22.01 23.07 -8.12
CA THR A 124 21.05 24.07 -8.57
C THR A 124 20.01 24.33 -7.47
N GLU A 125 19.16 25.34 -7.66
CA GLU A 125 18.02 25.58 -6.76
C GLU A 125 17.07 24.37 -6.76
N THR A 126 16.80 23.79 -7.93
CA THR A 126 16.02 22.56 -8.08
C THR A 126 16.65 21.39 -7.31
N GLY A 127 17.98 21.25 -7.40
CA GLY A 127 18.74 20.24 -6.65
C GLY A 127 18.56 20.41 -5.14
N ARG A 128 18.77 21.62 -4.62
CA ARG A 128 18.57 21.92 -3.19
C ARG A 128 17.15 21.64 -2.72
N ALA A 129 16.15 22.07 -3.48
CA ALA A 129 14.74 21.86 -3.15
C ALA A 129 14.31 20.38 -3.18
N ALA A 130 15.01 19.55 -3.96
CA ALA A 130 14.77 18.12 -4.04
C ALA A 130 15.39 17.33 -2.87
N VAL A 131 16.31 17.93 -2.10
CA VAL A 131 16.95 17.27 -0.96
C VAL A 131 16.11 17.43 0.31
N ARG A 132 15.82 16.32 0.97
CA ARG A 132 15.13 16.28 2.27
C ARG A 132 15.89 15.31 3.17
N ASP A 133 16.25 15.75 4.37
CA ASP A 133 17.01 14.94 5.34
C ASP A 133 18.30 14.32 4.75
N GLY A 134 19.01 15.08 3.91
CA GLY A 134 20.26 14.65 3.25
C GLY A 134 20.07 13.65 2.09
N ARG A 135 18.82 13.38 1.68
CA ARG A 135 18.48 12.42 0.61
C ARG A 135 17.81 13.11 -0.56
N LEU A 136 18.05 12.63 -1.77
CA LEU A 136 17.42 13.15 -2.99
C LEU A 136 16.03 12.52 -3.18
N CYS A 137 14.97 13.29 -2.95
CA CYS A 137 13.59 12.82 -3.07
C CYS A 137 13.04 13.05 -4.47
N VAL A 138 12.64 11.96 -5.15
CA VAL A 138 12.16 12.03 -6.54
C VAL A 138 10.63 12.10 -6.65
N ALA A 139 9.91 11.94 -5.54
CA ALA A 139 8.46 11.97 -5.47
C ALA A 139 8.02 12.36 -4.04
N ASP A 140 6.73 12.63 -3.87
CA ASP A 140 6.18 12.93 -2.55
C ASP A 140 5.78 11.68 -1.75
N GLY A 141 5.67 10.52 -2.41
CA GLY A 141 5.32 9.26 -1.79
C GLY A 141 5.01 8.19 -2.82
N LEU A 142 4.34 7.13 -2.38
CA LEU A 142 3.84 6.05 -3.24
C LEU A 142 2.31 6.06 -3.24
N ARG A 143 1.75 5.57 -4.34
CA ARG A 143 0.33 5.19 -4.49
C ARG A 143 0.25 3.77 -4.99
N VAL A 144 -0.82 3.08 -4.64
CA VAL A 144 -1.18 1.82 -5.29
C VAL A 144 -1.47 2.09 -6.76
N GLU A 145 -0.79 1.36 -7.63
CA GLU A 145 -1.14 1.27 -9.05
C GLU A 145 -2.14 0.14 -9.27
N ALA A 146 -1.84 -1.04 -8.72
CA ALA A 146 -2.71 -2.21 -8.79
C ALA A 146 -2.49 -3.17 -7.62
N VAL A 147 -3.55 -3.85 -7.21
CA VAL A 147 -3.47 -5.10 -6.45
C VAL A 147 -3.57 -6.22 -7.47
N THR A 148 -2.51 -6.99 -7.65
CA THR A 148 -2.40 -7.97 -8.75
C THR A 148 -2.88 -9.37 -8.38
N ALA A 149 -2.85 -9.69 -7.09
CA ALA A 149 -3.35 -10.94 -6.54
C ALA A 149 -3.57 -10.77 -5.03
N PHE A 150 -4.40 -11.64 -4.45
CA PHE A 150 -4.50 -11.77 -3.00
C PHE A 150 -4.87 -13.20 -2.61
N THR A 151 -4.45 -13.63 -1.42
CA THR A 151 -4.83 -14.93 -0.88
C THR A 151 -6.28 -14.89 -0.38
N PRO A 152 -7.04 -16.00 -0.46
CA PRO A 152 -8.35 -16.08 0.17
C PRO A 152 -8.30 -15.60 1.64
N PRO A 153 -9.26 -14.78 2.10
CA PRO A 153 -9.33 -14.36 3.49
C PRO A 153 -9.47 -15.54 4.45
N GLU A 154 -8.69 -15.54 5.52
CA GLU A 154 -8.67 -16.61 6.52
C GLU A 154 -8.75 -16.06 7.93
N THR A 155 -9.32 -16.82 8.86
CA THR A 155 -9.47 -16.38 10.25
C THR A 155 -8.27 -16.83 11.07
N LEU A 156 -7.47 -15.90 11.56
CA LEU A 156 -6.39 -16.13 12.53
C LEU A 156 -6.72 -15.41 13.84
N ASN A 157 -6.80 -16.15 14.94
CA ASN A 157 -7.13 -15.61 16.27
C ASN A 157 -8.41 -14.73 16.29
N GLY A 158 -9.44 -15.12 15.53
CA GLY A 158 -10.70 -14.38 15.42
C GLY A 158 -10.68 -13.17 14.49
N VAL A 159 -9.55 -12.90 13.82
CA VAL A 159 -9.39 -11.81 12.86
C VAL A 159 -9.25 -12.37 11.44
N LEU A 160 -10.01 -11.83 10.49
CA LEU A 160 -9.85 -12.17 9.08
C LEU A 160 -8.60 -11.50 8.51
N VAL A 161 -7.76 -12.26 7.84
CA VAL A 161 -6.48 -11.80 7.29
C VAL A 161 -6.28 -12.29 5.87
N THR A 162 -5.46 -11.56 5.11
CA THR A 162 -5.11 -11.88 3.72
C THR A 162 -3.76 -11.26 3.40
N GLU A 163 -3.07 -11.81 2.42
CA GLU A 163 -1.88 -11.20 1.82
C GLU A 163 -2.20 -10.76 0.39
N ALA A 164 -1.93 -9.49 0.07
CA ALA A 164 -2.10 -8.92 -1.26
C ALA A 164 -0.75 -8.65 -1.92
N SER A 165 -0.61 -9.02 -3.18
CA SER A 165 0.48 -8.60 -4.06
C SER A 165 0.12 -7.26 -4.69
N VAL A 166 1.02 -6.28 -4.57
CA VAL A 166 0.74 -4.88 -4.90
C VAL A 166 1.84 -4.34 -5.80
N ARG A 167 1.44 -3.59 -6.82
CA ARG A 167 2.31 -2.73 -7.60
C ARG A 167 2.06 -1.27 -7.22
N TYR A 168 3.13 -0.53 -7.00
CA TYR A 168 3.08 0.87 -6.64
C TYR A 168 3.57 1.75 -7.78
N ARG A 169 3.13 3.00 -7.75
CA ARG A 169 3.65 4.09 -8.57
C ARG A 169 4.06 5.25 -7.68
N LEU A 170 4.94 6.10 -8.19
CA LEU A 170 5.33 7.35 -7.53
C LEU A 170 4.13 8.31 -7.47
N ASP A 171 3.83 8.85 -6.28
CA ASP A 171 2.89 9.96 -6.09
C ASP A 171 3.57 11.26 -6.48
N ARG A 172 3.07 11.90 -7.55
CA ARG A 172 3.59 13.18 -8.06
C ARG A 172 5.13 13.13 -8.24
N PRO A 173 5.63 12.30 -9.17
CA PRO A 173 7.05 12.23 -9.45
C PRO A 173 7.57 13.61 -9.90
N ALA A 174 8.81 13.91 -9.54
CA ALA A 174 9.45 15.15 -9.95
C ALA A 174 9.60 15.19 -11.48
N ALA A 175 9.38 16.37 -12.06
CA ALA A 175 9.44 16.55 -13.52
C ALA A 175 10.83 16.24 -14.12
N TRP A 176 11.89 16.33 -13.31
CA TRP A 176 13.26 16.02 -13.70
C TRP A 176 13.63 14.53 -13.54
N LEU A 177 12.73 13.69 -13.04
CA LEU A 177 13.00 12.26 -12.84
C LEU A 177 13.27 11.57 -14.18
N SER A 178 14.51 11.14 -14.38
CA SER A 178 14.96 10.39 -15.55
C SER A 178 14.97 8.88 -15.26
N GLU A 179 14.99 8.08 -16.32
CA GLU A 179 15.08 6.62 -16.22
C GLU A 179 16.33 6.11 -15.46
N PRO A 180 17.54 6.66 -15.67
CA PRO A 180 18.71 6.29 -14.85
C PRO A 180 18.50 6.52 -13.36
N ILE A 181 17.94 7.68 -12.98
CA ILE A 181 17.66 8.00 -11.58
C ILE A 181 16.57 7.09 -11.01
N ARG A 182 15.54 6.79 -11.80
CA ARG A 182 14.47 5.86 -11.42
C ARG A 182 15.00 4.45 -11.17
N ARG A 183 15.90 3.95 -12.02
CA ARG A 183 16.53 2.63 -11.83
C ARG A 183 17.39 2.60 -10.57
N GLU A 184 18.12 3.67 -10.29
CA GLU A 184 18.90 3.77 -9.06
C GLU A 184 17.99 3.68 -7.81
N LEU A 185 16.81 4.31 -7.85
CA LEU A 185 15.86 4.28 -6.74
C LEU A 185 15.35 2.88 -6.42
N PHE A 186 15.13 2.05 -7.45
CA PHE A 186 14.59 0.70 -7.32
C PHE A 186 15.63 -0.39 -7.58
N HIS A 187 16.92 -0.08 -7.47
CA HIS A 187 18.01 -1.04 -7.66
C HIS A 187 17.91 -1.87 -8.96
N GLY A 188 17.44 -1.24 -10.05
CA GLY A 188 17.25 -1.87 -11.36
C GLY A 188 15.89 -2.55 -11.58
N GLU A 189 15.03 -2.61 -10.58
CA GLU A 189 13.66 -3.12 -10.73
C GLU A 189 12.78 -2.14 -11.52
N SER A 190 11.82 -2.67 -12.28
CA SER A 190 10.92 -1.87 -13.13
C SER A 190 10.01 -0.91 -12.33
N GLY A 191 9.87 -1.14 -11.03
CA GLY A 191 9.13 -0.26 -10.13
C GLY A 191 8.92 -0.89 -8.75
N PRO A 192 8.38 -0.10 -7.80
CA PRO A 192 8.13 -0.57 -6.46
C PRO A 192 6.97 -1.57 -6.45
N GLY A 193 7.20 -2.75 -5.88
CA GLY A 193 6.18 -3.78 -5.69
C GLY A 193 6.43 -4.54 -4.40
N GLY A 194 5.43 -5.29 -3.95
CA GLY A 194 5.60 -6.12 -2.77
C GLY A 194 4.34 -6.82 -2.31
N LYS A 195 4.50 -7.59 -1.24
CA LYS A 195 3.40 -8.26 -0.53
C LYS A 195 3.02 -7.45 0.68
N VAL A 196 1.72 -7.30 0.91
CA VAL A 196 1.16 -6.56 2.04
C VAL A 196 0.15 -7.44 2.78
N ALA A 197 0.36 -7.63 4.08
CA ALA A 197 -0.61 -8.28 4.94
C ALA A 197 -1.71 -7.29 5.35
N LEU A 198 -2.97 -7.69 5.17
CA LEU A 198 -4.14 -6.96 5.61
C LEU A 198 -4.92 -7.77 6.65
N ALA A 199 -5.54 -7.06 7.58
CA ALA A 199 -6.43 -7.60 8.60
C ALA A 199 -7.76 -6.85 8.60
N ARG A 200 -8.86 -7.56 8.84
CA ARG A 200 -10.19 -6.95 8.97
C ARG A 200 -10.45 -6.58 10.42
N ILE A 201 -10.29 -5.30 10.73
CA ILE A 201 -10.43 -4.72 12.08
C ILE A 201 -11.63 -3.78 12.05
N ASP A 202 -12.57 -3.95 12.99
CA ASP A 202 -13.84 -3.20 13.05
C ASP A 202 -14.64 -3.27 11.74
N GLY A 203 -14.63 -4.46 11.10
CA GLY A 203 -15.31 -4.69 9.82
C GLY A 203 -14.63 -4.06 8.60
N LYS A 204 -13.48 -3.40 8.75
CA LYS A 204 -12.73 -2.76 7.65
C LYS A 204 -11.37 -3.39 7.44
N TRP A 205 -10.97 -3.53 6.19
CA TRP A 205 -9.62 -3.99 5.87
C TRP A 205 -8.61 -2.87 6.15
N LYS A 206 -7.55 -3.20 6.87
CA LYS A 206 -6.44 -2.31 7.21
C LYS A 206 -5.12 -3.04 6.99
N VAL A 207 -4.06 -2.31 6.64
CA VAL A 207 -2.70 -2.88 6.61
C VAL A 207 -2.29 -3.23 8.03
N ALA A 208 -1.79 -4.44 8.25
CA ALA A 208 -1.33 -4.87 9.56
C ALA A 208 -0.11 -4.04 10.01
N SER A 209 -0.10 -3.64 11.29
CA SER A 209 1.04 -2.94 11.91
C SER A 209 2.30 -3.82 11.91
N ALA A 210 3.47 -3.28 12.28
CA ALA A 210 4.71 -4.05 12.27
C ALA A 210 4.66 -5.28 13.21
N SER A 211 4.09 -5.13 14.41
CA SER A 211 3.94 -6.21 15.38
C SER A 211 2.91 -7.25 14.92
N GLU A 212 1.79 -6.80 14.38
CA GLU A 212 0.77 -7.69 13.80
C GLU A 212 1.31 -8.42 12.58
N ARG A 213 2.06 -7.76 11.70
CA ARG A 213 2.73 -8.38 10.55
C ARG A 213 3.68 -9.48 10.98
N GLN A 214 4.46 -9.27 12.05
CA GLN A 214 5.39 -10.27 12.54
C GLN A 214 4.68 -11.48 13.17
N ALA A 215 3.54 -11.26 13.82
CA ALA A 215 2.70 -12.35 14.33
C ALA A 215 2.01 -13.11 13.18
N LEU A 216 1.50 -12.39 12.18
CA LEU A 216 0.84 -12.96 11.00
C LEU A 216 1.82 -13.71 10.10
N SER A 217 3.02 -13.18 9.87
CA SER A 217 4.03 -13.85 9.05
C SER A 217 4.49 -15.16 9.71
N GLN A 218 4.69 -15.17 11.03
CA GLN A 218 4.98 -16.42 11.76
C GLN A 218 3.84 -17.42 11.66
N ALA A 219 2.58 -16.99 11.82
CA ALA A 219 1.43 -17.87 11.70
C ALA A 219 1.29 -18.46 10.29
N LEU A 220 1.47 -17.65 9.25
CA LEU A 220 1.44 -18.08 7.86
C LEU A 220 2.61 -19.02 7.52
N PHE A 221 3.81 -18.74 8.02
CA PHE A 221 4.99 -19.57 7.82
C PHE A 221 4.86 -20.95 8.50
N ILE A 222 4.41 -21.00 9.76
CA ILE A 222 4.13 -22.27 10.46
C ILE A 222 3.11 -23.11 9.67
N ARG A 223 2.12 -22.46 9.05
CA ARG A 223 1.15 -23.14 8.19
C ARG A 223 1.78 -23.68 6.91
N GLU A 224 2.60 -22.90 6.21
CA GLU A 224 3.29 -23.38 4.99
C GLU A 224 4.16 -24.59 5.30
N LEU A 225 4.88 -24.58 6.42
CA LEU A 225 5.62 -25.75 6.91
C LEU A 225 4.69 -26.93 7.19
N GLY A 226 3.54 -26.70 7.82
CA GLY A 226 2.53 -27.72 8.08
C GLY A 226 1.95 -28.32 6.79
N ALA A 227 1.61 -27.48 5.81
CA ALA A 227 1.08 -27.90 4.51
C ALA A 227 2.11 -28.72 3.72
N ALA A 228 3.36 -28.23 3.65
CA ALA A 228 4.46 -28.96 3.02
C ALA A 228 4.72 -30.31 3.71
N GLY A 229 4.65 -30.35 5.05
CA GLY A 229 4.78 -31.60 5.81
C GLY A 229 3.65 -32.59 5.54
N VAL A 230 2.41 -32.11 5.38
CA VAL A 230 1.25 -32.93 5.01
C VAL A 230 1.36 -33.46 3.59
N ASP A 231 1.85 -32.66 2.65
CA ASP A 231 2.03 -33.09 1.25
C ASP A 231 3.14 -34.14 1.13
N LEU A 232 4.26 -33.97 1.85
CA LEU A 232 5.31 -34.99 1.94
C LEU A 232 4.78 -36.29 2.57
N ALA A 233 3.99 -36.20 3.63
CA ALA A 233 3.37 -37.37 4.27
C ALA A 233 2.38 -38.08 3.34
N ARG A 234 1.59 -37.32 2.56
CA ARG A 234 0.66 -37.86 1.57
C ARG A 234 1.42 -38.59 0.46
N GLU A 235 2.51 -38.03 -0.03
CA GLU A 235 3.35 -38.64 -1.06
C GLU A 235 3.99 -39.95 -0.58
N GLU A 236 4.46 -40.00 0.66
CA GLU A 236 5.04 -41.20 1.26
C GLU A 236 4.00 -42.31 1.48
N VAL A 237 2.79 -41.94 1.95
CA VAL A 237 1.64 -42.85 2.08
C VAL A 237 1.24 -43.42 0.71
N GLN A 238 1.27 -42.60 -0.33
CA GLN A 238 0.91 -43.00 -1.69
C GLN A 238 1.96 -43.91 -2.34
N ARG A 239 3.25 -43.74 -2.01
CA ARG A 239 4.33 -44.62 -2.48
C ARG A 239 4.41 -45.95 -1.74
N ARG A 240 4.30 -45.96 -0.41
CA ARG A 240 4.55 -47.16 0.42
C ARG A 240 3.30 -47.87 0.91
N GLY A 241 2.13 -47.23 0.79
CA GLY A 241 0.94 -47.64 1.51
C GLY A 241 0.98 -47.16 2.97
N LEU A 242 -0.20 -46.83 3.50
CA LEU A 242 -0.36 -46.14 4.79
C LEU A 242 0.31 -46.88 5.96
N VAL A 243 0.22 -48.21 5.99
CA VAL A 243 0.80 -49.04 7.06
C VAL A 243 2.33 -49.00 7.05
N ALA A 244 2.97 -49.09 5.87
CA ALA A 244 4.42 -49.06 5.77
C ALA A 244 5.01 -47.66 5.98
N ALA A 245 4.29 -46.60 5.59
CA ALA A 245 4.68 -45.22 5.86
C ALA A 245 4.70 -44.93 7.38
N VAL A 246 3.69 -45.39 8.12
CA VAL A 246 3.62 -45.23 9.58
C VAL A 246 4.74 -46.01 10.28
N ILE A 247 5.02 -47.26 9.87
CA ILE A 247 6.13 -48.05 10.43
C ILE A 247 7.48 -47.38 10.20
N HIS A 248 7.71 -46.83 9.00
CA HIS A 248 8.96 -46.15 8.68
C HIS A 248 9.18 -44.89 9.52
N TRP A 249 8.12 -44.09 9.73
CA TRP A 249 8.18 -42.91 10.57
C TRP A 249 8.44 -43.24 12.05
N PHE A 250 7.79 -44.30 12.56
CA PHE A 250 7.98 -44.76 13.93
C PHE A 250 9.41 -45.25 14.21
N GLN A 251 10.08 -45.84 13.21
CA GLN A 251 11.47 -46.27 13.31
C GLN A 251 12.47 -45.10 13.30
N GLN A 252 12.15 -43.96 12.67
CA GLN A 252 13.01 -42.77 12.66
C GLN A 252 12.92 -41.92 13.94
N LEU A 253 11.80 -41.99 14.66
CA LEU A 253 11.57 -41.24 15.89
C LEU A 253 12.10 -41.91 17.17
N LEU A 254 12.49 -43.19 17.09
CA LEU A 254 13.11 -43.88 18.21
C LEU A 254 14.61 -43.52 18.25
N PRO A 255 15.11 -42.87 19.31
CA PRO A 255 16.55 -42.66 19.45
C PRO A 255 17.23 -44.03 19.47
N ALA A 256 18.26 -44.19 18.64
CA ALA A 256 19.12 -45.36 18.67
C ALA A 256 19.63 -45.51 20.11
N ARG A 257 19.20 -46.60 20.77
CA ARG A 257 19.70 -46.98 22.10
C ARG A 257 21.14 -47.42 22.02
#